data_AF-A0A7M3Z590-F1
#
_entry.id   AF-A0A7M3Z590-F1
#
_cell.length_a   1.000
_cell.length_b   1.000
_cell.length_c   1.000
_cell.angle_alpha   90.00
_cell.angle_beta   90.00
_cell.angle_gamma   90.00
#
_symmetry.space_group_name_H-M   'P 1'
#
loop_
_entity.id
_entity.type
_entity.pdbx_description
1 polymer ?
#
loop_
_entity_poly.entity_id
_entity_poly.type
_entity_poly.pdbx_seq_one_letter_code
_entity_poly.pdbx_strand_id
1 'polypeptide(L)' 'MAHDSVEEHLAELAELVAQAEAMGVDLWPETKPARPWAKYALASFMIIMMLSWVSKVMFRFATV' A
#
# COMPACT_ATOMS: atom_id res chain seq x y z
N MET A 1 -12.78 25.58 8.46
CA MET A 1 -13.75 25.93 7.40
C MET A 1 -14.32 24.62 6.88
N ALA A 2 -15.60 24.54 6.54
CA ALA A 2 -16.14 23.37 5.85
C ALA A 2 -15.82 23.56 4.37
N HIS A 3 -15.10 22.62 3.76
CA HIS A 3 -14.76 22.70 2.34
C HIS A 3 -15.95 22.18 1.53
N ASP A 4 -16.33 22.90 0.48
CA ASP A 4 -17.51 22.55 -0.31
C ASP A 4 -17.22 21.42 -1.31
N SER A 5 -15.93 21.15 -1.58
CA SER A 5 -15.46 20.09 -2.48
C SER A 5 -14.09 19.51 -2.09
N VAL A 6 -13.78 18.32 -2.62
CA VAL A 6 -12.47 17.67 -2.41
C VAL A 6 -11.37 18.46 -3.12
N GLU A 7 -11.67 19.02 -4.28
CA GLU A 7 -10.78 19.81 -5.11
C GLU A 7 -10.32 21.08 -4.40
N GLU A 8 -11.24 21.78 -3.73
CA GLU A 8 -10.94 22.96 -2.93
C GLU A 8 -10.06 22.61 -1.72
N HIS A 9 -10.36 21.51 -1.02
CA HIS A 9 -9.53 21.03 0.08
C HIS A 9 -8.11 20.69 -0.38
N LEU A 10 -7.97 20.02 -1.52
CA LEU A 10 -6.66 19.66 -2.08
C LEU A 10 -5.87 20.90 -2.53
N ALA A 11 -6.54 21.92 -3.07
CA ALA A 11 -5.90 23.19 -3.44
C ALA A 11 -5.33 23.92 -2.22
N GLU A 12 -6.10 23.98 -1.13
CA GLU A 12 -5.65 24.60 0.13
C GLU A 12 -4.48 23.81 0.75
N LEU A 13 -4.53 22.48 0.76
CA LEU A 13 -3.42 21.66 1.24
C LEU A 13 -2.15 21.85 0.40
N ALA A 14 -2.28 21.97 -0.92
CA ALA A 14 -1.13 22.22 -1.79
C ALA A 14 -0.46 23.57 -1.49
N GLU A 15 -1.24 24.61 -1.22
CA GLU A 15 -0.71 25.92 -0.85
C GLU A 15 0.01 25.90 0.51
N LEU A 16 -0.55 25.20 1.50
CA LEU A 16 0.09 25.00 2.80
C LEU A 16 1.42 24.22 2.69
N VAL A 17 1.46 23.19 1.84
CA VAL A 17 2.70 22.43 1.57
C VAL A 17 3.77 23.31 0.95
N ALA A 18 3.41 24.12 -0.05
CA ALA A 18 4.35 25.03 -0.72
C ALA A 18 4.91 26.09 0.24
N GLN A 19 4.08 26.64 1.13
CA GLN A 19 4.53 27.60 2.16
C GLN A 19 5.50 26.94 3.15
N ALA A 20 5.20 25.72 3.60
CA ALA A 20 6.07 24.99 4.52
C ALA A 20 7.42 24.62 3.89
N GLU A 21 7.43 24.20 2.63
CA GLU A 21 8.67 23.94 1.87
C GLU A 21 9.50 25.22 1.71
N ALA A 22 8.86 26.37 1.43
CA ALA A 22 9.53 27.68 1.37
C ALA A 22 10.12 28.11 2.73
N MET A 23 9.52 27.67 3.84
CA MET A 23 10.04 27.85 5.19
C MET A 23 11.12 26.82 5.58
N GLY A 24 11.45 25.88 4.69
CA GLY A 24 12.44 24.84 4.92
C GLY A 24 11.98 23.73 5.87
N VAL A 25 10.68 23.58 6.08
CA VAL A 25 10.09 22.52 6.90
C VAL A 25 9.90 21.28 6.03
N ASP A 26 10.60 20.20 6.34
CA ASP A 26 10.33 18.89 5.72
C ASP A 26 9.00 18.34 6.26
N LEU A 27 7.98 18.36 5.41
CA LEU A 27 6.65 17.86 5.71
C LEU A 27 6.49 16.36 5.47
N TRP A 28 7.47 15.73 4.82
CA TRP A 28 7.31 14.36 4.42
C TRP A 28 7.64 13.42 5.58
N PRO A 29 6.80 12.39 5.81
CA PRO A 29 7.11 11.41 6.82
C PRO A 29 8.41 10.70 6.44
N GLU A 30 9.20 10.35 7.45
CA GLU A 30 10.41 9.57 7.25
C GLU A 30 10.10 8.29 6.45
N THR A 31 11.04 7.91 5.58
CA THR A 31 10.88 6.69 4.79
C THR A 31 10.66 5.50 5.70
N LYS A 32 9.59 4.75 5.46
CA LYS A 32 9.25 3.59 6.29
C LYS A 32 10.42 2.61 6.29
N PRO A 33 10.88 2.14 7.47
CA PRO A 33 11.99 1.20 7.51
C PRO A 33 11.63 -0.06 6.74
N ALA A 34 12.59 -0.59 5.98
CA ALA A 34 12.42 -1.84 5.27
C ALA A 34 12.14 -2.96 6.28
N ARG A 35 10.92 -3.51 6.24
CA ARG A 35 10.51 -4.61 7.11
C ARG A 35 10.86 -5.93 6.43
N PRO A 36 11.90 -6.67 6.86
CA PRO A 36 12.31 -7.90 6.17
C PRO A 36 11.18 -8.96 6.17
N TRP A 37 10.33 -8.94 7.19
CA TRP A 37 9.16 -9.82 7.29
C TRP A 37 8.08 -9.56 6.24
N ALA A 38 7.99 -8.35 5.68
CA ALA A 38 7.01 -8.06 4.63
C ALA A 38 7.30 -8.88 3.37
N LYS A 39 8.58 -9.11 3.05
CA LYS A 39 9.00 -9.95 1.92
C LYS A 39 8.59 -11.41 2.14
N TYR A 40 8.81 -11.93 3.34
CA TYR A 40 8.44 -13.31 3.68
C TYR A 40 6.93 -13.52 3.72
N ALA A 41 6.16 -12.55 4.21
CA ALA A 41 4.69 -12.61 4.24
C ALA A 41 4.10 -12.66 2.82
N LEU A 42 4.64 -11.86 1.89
CA LEU A 42 4.18 -11.86 0.50
C LEU A 42 4.58 -13.16 -0.21
N ALA A 43 5.80 -13.65 0.02
CA ALA A 43 6.25 -14.92 -0.53
C ALA A 43 5.41 -16.11 -0.02
N SER A 44 5.15 -16.20 1.29
CA SER A 44 4.35 -17.29 1.86
C SER A 44 2.90 -17.24 1.38
N PHE A 45 2.32 -16.06 1.24
CA PHE A 45 0.98 -15.89 0.69
C PHE A 45 0.88 -16.43 -0.75
N MET A 46 1.83 -16.07 -1.63
CA MET A 46 1.86 -16.57 -3.01
C MET A 46 2.02 -18.09 -3.04
N ILE A 47 2.89 -18.66 -2.21
CA ILE A 47 3.10 -20.11 -2.11
C ILE A 47 1.80 -20.81 -1.70
N ILE A 48 1.11 -20.32 -0.66
CA ILE A 48 -0.15 -20.90 -0.19
C ILE A 48 -1.22 -20.85 -1.28
N MET A 49 -1.33 -19.73 -2.01
CA MET A 49 -2.27 -19.63 -3.13
C MET A 49 -1.97 -20.66 -4.22
N MET A 50 -0.71 -20.76 -4.65
CA MET A 50 -0.29 -21.73 -5.66
C MET A 50 -0.55 -23.17 -5.21
N LEU A 51 -0.16 -23.53 -3.98
CA LEU A 51 -0.38 -24.86 -3.43
C LEU A 51 -1.86 -25.19 -3.26
N SER A 52 -2.69 -24.22 -2.84
CA SER A 52 -4.14 -24.43 -2.71
C SER A 52 -4.77 -24.75 -4.06
N TRP A 53 -4.34 -24.05 -5.10
CA TRP A 53 -4.84 -24.24 -6.45
C TRP A 53 -4.34 -25.54 -7.07
N VAL A 54 -3.03 -25.82 -6.97
CA VAL A 54 -2.42 -27.09 -7.41
C VAL A 54 -3.07 -28.28 -6.72
N SER A 55 -3.31 -28.20 -5.41
CA SER A 55 -3.98 -29.25 -4.65
C SER A 55 -5.39 -29.51 -5.21
N LYS A 56 -6.17 -28.44 -5.44
CA LYS A 56 -7.52 -28.55 -6.01
C LYS A 56 -7.52 -29.21 -7.40
N VAL A 57 -6.51 -28.91 -8.22
CA VAL A 57 -6.32 -29.54 -9.54
C VAL A 57 -5.94 -31.01 -9.41
N MET A 58 -4.98 -31.36 -8.54
CA MET A 58 -4.59 -32.76 -8.34
C MET A 58 -5.73 -33.63 -7.82
N PHE A 59 -6.50 -33.13 -6.86
CA PHE A 59 -7.68 -33.86 -6.34
C PHE A 59 -8.74 -34.10 -7.41
N ARG A 60 -8.86 -33.23 -8.42
CA ARG A 60 -9.76 -33.46 -9.56
C ARG A 60 -9.38 -34.70 -10.37
N PHE A 61 -8.10 -35.01 -10.48
CA PHE A 61 -7.60 -36.17 -11.25
C PHE A 61 -7.50 -37.44 -10.40
N ALA A 62 -7.38 -37.32 -9.08
CA ALA A 62 -7.31 -38.47 -8.18
C ALA A 62 -8.68 -39.14 -7.91
N THR A 63 -9.78 -38.42 -8.14
CA THR A 63 -11.15 -38.95 -7.97
C THR A 63 -11.81 -39.33 -9.30
N VAL A 64 -11.04 -39.55 -10.36
CA VAL A 64 -11.49 -40.17 -11.62
C VAL A 64 -11.18 -41.65 -11.60
#